data_AF-A0A6L9LAS0-F1
#
_entry.id   AF-A0A6L9LAS0-F1
#
_cell.length_a   1.000
_cell.length_b   1.000
_cell.length_c   1.000
_cell.angle_alpha   90.00
_cell.angle_beta   90.00
_cell.angle_gamma   90.00
#
_symmetry.space_group_name_H-M   'P 1'
#
loop_
_entity.id
_entity.type
_entity.pdbx_description
1 polymer ?
#
loop_
_entity_poly.entity_id
_entity_poly.type
_entity_poly.pdbx_seq_one_letter_code
_entity_poly.pdbx_strand_id
1 'polypeptide(L)'
;MITQDQHQASLIEQTVTMFDGAITETTAVDGLFIIDQWLNRLDLTGDEDTDDIADTLERLRAEVHVALHSKQPDNQRIATILQDLIEQTQKVASLAEASAEQQELAQLIAMLQHLHRQANQTID
;
A
#
# COMPACT_ATOMS: atom_id res chain seq x y z
N MET A 1 -20.49 -13.44 -16.26
CA MET A 1 -19.90 -12.35 -15.45
C MET A 1 -19.23 -12.99 -14.25
N ILE A 2 -17.93 -13.27 -14.36
CA ILE A 2 -17.04 -13.71 -13.27
C ILE A 2 -15.65 -13.24 -13.72
N THR A 3 -15.22 -12.06 -13.29
CA THR A 3 -13.87 -11.54 -13.66
C THR A 3 -13.26 -10.63 -12.60
N GLN A 4 -14.01 -10.23 -11.57
CA GLN A 4 -13.49 -9.37 -10.50
C GLN A 4 -12.65 -10.18 -9.50
N ASP A 5 -13.14 -11.35 -9.08
CA ASP A 5 -12.55 -12.19 -8.02
C ASP A 5 -11.14 -12.71 -8.35
N GLN A 6 -10.84 -12.99 -9.63
CA GLN A 6 -9.55 -13.53 -10.05
C GLN A 6 -8.41 -12.50 -10.05
N HIS A 7 -8.72 -11.23 -10.31
CA HIS A 7 -7.71 -10.17 -10.23
C HIS A 7 -7.36 -9.85 -8.77
N GLN A 8 -8.32 -10.00 -7.85
CA GLN A 8 -8.10 -9.76 -6.43
C GLN A 8 -7.23 -10.82 -5.78
N ALA A 9 -7.50 -12.11 -6.03
CA ALA A 9 -6.63 -13.20 -5.58
C ALA A 9 -5.19 -13.07 -6.13
N SER A 10 -5.05 -12.62 -7.37
CA SER A 10 -3.73 -12.41 -7.98
C SER A 10 -2.95 -11.27 -7.33
N LEU A 11 -3.61 -10.19 -6.92
CA LEU A 11 -3.00 -9.08 -6.20
C LEU A 11 -2.49 -9.50 -4.82
N ILE A 12 -3.30 -10.30 -4.13
CA ILE A 12 -2.98 -10.92 -2.84
C ILE A 12 -1.71 -11.79 -2.96
N GLU A 13 -1.67 -12.69 -3.94
CA GLU A 13 -0.55 -13.61 -4.15
C GLU A 13 0.74 -12.90 -4.59
N GLN A 14 0.62 -11.87 -5.43
CA GLN A 14 1.76 -11.05 -5.86
C GLN A 14 2.37 -10.26 -4.71
N THR A 15 1.53 -9.71 -3.83
CA THR A 15 1.95 -9.01 -2.62
C THR A 15 2.75 -9.97 -1.73
N VAL A 16 2.20 -11.13 -1.38
CA VAL A 16 2.87 -12.11 -0.51
C VAL A 16 4.20 -12.60 -1.08
N THR A 17 4.26 -12.90 -2.38
CA THR A 17 5.46 -13.48 -3.02
C THR A 17 6.63 -12.49 -3.10
N MET A 18 6.33 -11.19 -3.24
CA MET A 18 7.34 -10.15 -3.39
C MET A 18 7.99 -9.73 -2.07
N PHE A 19 7.28 -9.88 -0.95
CA PHE A 19 7.73 -9.46 0.38
C PHE A 19 8.45 -10.57 1.19
N ASP A 20 8.69 -11.75 0.61
CA ASP A 20 9.52 -12.81 1.20
C ASP A 20 11.04 -12.55 1.00
N GLY A 21 11.43 -11.50 0.25
CA GLY A 21 12.82 -11.16 -0.08
C GLY A 21 13.37 -9.86 0.53
N ALA A 22 14.69 -9.68 0.50
CA ALA A 22 15.36 -8.43 0.88
C ALA A 22 15.13 -7.33 -0.17
N ILE A 23 14.90 -6.10 0.29
CA ILE A 23 14.49 -5.00 -0.59
C ILE A 23 15.66 -4.38 -1.35
N THR A 24 15.55 -4.40 -2.67
CA THR A 24 16.49 -3.85 -3.65
C THR A 24 15.82 -2.70 -4.41
N GLU A 25 16.55 -1.98 -5.28
CA GLU A 25 16.01 -0.92 -6.15
C GLU A 25 14.75 -1.38 -6.93
N THR A 26 14.71 -2.68 -7.28
CA THR A 26 13.55 -3.37 -7.85
C THR A 26 12.31 -3.26 -6.96
N THR A 27 12.45 -3.50 -5.65
CA THR A 27 11.32 -3.54 -4.72
C THR A 27 10.70 -2.17 -4.45
N ALA A 28 11.44 -1.07 -4.68
CA ALA A 28 10.89 0.29 -4.63
C ALA A 28 10.04 0.61 -5.88
N VAL A 29 10.46 0.15 -7.06
CA VAL A 29 9.68 0.26 -8.31
C VAL A 29 8.44 -0.63 -8.25
N ASP A 30 8.60 -1.83 -7.69
CA ASP A 30 7.49 -2.75 -7.51
C ASP A 30 6.49 -2.26 -6.44
N GLY A 31 6.97 -1.60 -5.38
CA GLY A 31 6.12 -0.95 -4.38
C GLY A 31 5.23 0.15 -4.96
N LEU A 32 5.75 0.94 -5.93
CA LEU A 32 4.97 1.92 -6.68
C LEU A 32 3.88 1.27 -7.54
N PHE A 33 4.20 0.16 -8.22
CA PHE A 33 3.23 -0.59 -9.00
C PHE A 33 2.11 -1.18 -8.14
N ILE A 34 2.42 -1.64 -6.93
CA ILE A 34 1.41 -2.13 -5.97
C ILE A 34 0.53 -0.98 -5.47
N ILE A 35 1.09 0.19 -5.17
CA ILE A 35 0.31 1.38 -4.80
C ILE A 35 -0.67 1.76 -5.92
N ASP A 36 -0.22 1.75 -7.18
CA ASP A 36 -1.09 2.02 -8.34
C ASP A 36 -2.24 0.99 -8.46
N GLN A 37 -1.99 -0.28 -8.18
CA GLN A 37 -3.05 -1.30 -8.19
C GLN A 37 -4.06 -1.13 -7.05
N TRP A 38 -3.61 -0.74 -5.85
CA TRP A 38 -4.51 -0.43 -4.74
C TRP A 38 -5.35 0.81 -5.04
N LEU A 39 -4.75 1.88 -5.57
CA LEU A 39 -5.50 3.07 -6.02
C LEU A 39 -6.59 2.71 -7.04
N ASN A 40 -6.25 1.89 -8.04
CA ASN A 40 -7.24 1.42 -9.01
C ASN A 40 -8.34 0.57 -8.35
N ARG A 41 -7.98 -0.28 -7.38
CA ARG A 41 -8.94 -1.12 -6.68
C ARG A 41 -9.93 -0.30 -5.85
N LEU A 42 -9.44 0.71 -5.11
CA LEU A 42 -10.27 1.58 -4.28
C LEU A 42 -11.19 2.45 -5.13
N ASP A 43 -10.70 2.95 -6.26
CA ASP A 43 -11.52 3.67 -7.26
C ASP A 43 -12.65 2.76 -7.83
N LEU A 44 -12.36 1.48 -8.06
CA LEU A 44 -13.36 0.51 -8.52
C LEU A 44 -14.39 0.12 -7.45
N THR A 45 -14.05 0.19 -6.15
CA THR A 45 -15.02 -0.02 -5.07
C THR A 45 -15.92 1.20 -4.89
N GLY A 46 -15.39 2.42 -5.09
CA GLY A 46 -16.16 3.67 -5.01
C GLY A 46 -16.79 3.89 -3.63
N ASP A 47 -16.13 3.38 -2.59
CA ASP A 47 -16.62 3.38 -1.22
C ASP A 47 -16.09 4.62 -0.47
N GLU A 48 -17.01 5.39 0.10
CA GLU A 48 -16.70 6.64 0.81
C GLU A 48 -15.81 6.44 2.04
N ASP A 49 -15.83 5.26 2.67
CA ASP A 49 -14.93 4.94 3.78
C ASP A 49 -13.48 4.69 3.28
N THR A 50 -13.30 4.42 1.99
CA THR A 50 -11.99 4.18 1.36
C THR A 50 -11.35 5.40 0.69
N ASP A 51 -12.08 6.50 0.52
CA ASP A 51 -11.58 7.72 -0.14
C ASP A 51 -10.35 8.30 0.58
N ASP A 52 -10.38 8.36 1.91
CA ASP A 52 -9.26 8.85 2.72
C ASP A 52 -7.99 7.99 2.53
N ILE A 53 -8.17 6.66 2.35
CA ILE A 53 -7.09 5.72 2.07
C ILE A 53 -6.50 6.00 0.68
N ALA A 54 -7.36 6.20 -0.33
CA ALA A 54 -6.92 6.51 -1.69
C ALA A 54 -6.13 7.82 -1.74
N ASP A 55 -6.63 8.89 -1.12
CA ASP A 55 -5.96 10.17 -1.01
C ASP A 55 -4.57 10.06 -0.36
N THR A 56 -4.46 9.26 0.70
CA THR A 56 -3.21 9.07 1.42
C THR A 56 -2.24 8.18 0.62
N LEU A 57 -2.73 7.18 -0.14
CA LEU A 57 -1.94 6.38 -1.08
C LEU A 57 -1.37 7.23 -2.23
N GLU A 58 -2.14 8.19 -2.75
CA GLU A 58 -1.65 9.12 -3.78
C GLU A 58 -0.50 9.98 -3.25
N ARG A 59 -0.61 10.45 -1.99
CA ARG A 59 0.48 11.19 -1.33
C ARG A 59 1.72 10.32 -1.17
N LEU A 60 1.55 9.07 -0.72
CA LEU A 60 2.66 8.12 -0.60
C LEU A 60 3.35 7.91 -1.95
N ARG A 61 2.56 7.68 -3.01
CA ARG A 61 3.05 7.52 -4.38
C ARG A 61 3.91 8.70 -4.82
N ALA A 62 3.43 9.92 -4.57
CA ALA A 62 4.16 11.14 -4.92
C ALA A 62 5.49 11.25 -4.18
N GLU A 63 5.52 10.98 -2.86
CA GLU A 63 6.74 11.04 -2.07
C GLU A 63 7.75 9.95 -2.46
N VAL A 64 7.30 8.72 -2.71
CA VAL A 64 8.17 7.64 -3.21
C VAL A 64 8.73 8.00 -4.58
N HIS A 65 7.91 8.57 -5.47
CA HIS A 65 8.37 9.05 -6.77
C HIS A 65 9.43 10.16 -6.63
N VAL A 66 9.24 11.10 -5.71
CA VAL A 66 10.25 12.14 -5.41
C VAL A 66 11.53 11.51 -4.87
N ALA A 67 11.42 10.55 -3.94
CA ALA A 67 12.56 9.86 -3.34
C ALA A 67 13.42 9.13 -4.37
N LEU A 68 12.82 8.50 -5.38
CA LEU A 68 13.55 7.82 -6.46
C LEU A 68 14.36 8.77 -7.35
N HIS A 69 13.92 10.02 -7.49
CA HIS A 69 14.58 11.01 -8.35
C HIS A 69 15.42 12.03 -7.56
N SER A 70 15.33 12.03 -6.23
CA SER A 70 16.07 12.92 -5.34
C SER A 70 17.37 12.29 -4.85
N LYS A 71 18.39 13.14 -4.64
CA LYS A 71 19.65 12.71 -3.99
C LYS A 71 19.54 12.58 -2.48
N GLN A 72 18.48 13.14 -1.89
CA GLN A 72 18.14 13.04 -0.47
C GLN A 72 16.64 12.76 -0.37
N PRO A 73 16.24 11.49 -0.27
CA PRO A 73 14.85 11.13 -0.01
C PRO A 73 14.46 11.53 1.41
N ASP A 74 13.25 12.08 1.58
CA ASP A 74 12.70 12.40 2.91
C ASP A 74 12.01 11.16 3.50
N ASN A 75 12.85 10.25 4.01
CA ASN A 75 12.39 8.96 4.55
C ASN A 75 11.51 9.14 5.79
N GLN A 76 11.69 10.24 6.54
CA GLN A 76 10.84 10.56 7.70
C GLN A 76 9.42 10.94 7.27
N ARG A 77 9.30 11.72 6.19
CA ARG A 77 8.00 12.07 5.61
C ARG A 77 7.30 10.84 5.03
N ILE A 78 8.02 9.97 4.33
CA ILE A 78 7.49 8.70 3.83
C ILE A 78 7.01 7.82 4.98
N ALA A 79 7.80 7.68 6.05
CA ALA A 79 7.42 6.90 7.23
C ALA A 79 6.14 7.41 7.89
N THR A 80 5.97 8.73 7.99
CA THR A 80 4.77 9.36 8.56
C THR A 80 3.53 9.05 7.72
N ILE A 81 3.62 9.18 6.39
CA ILE A 81 2.51 8.86 5.49
C ILE A 81 2.14 7.38 5.57
N LEU A 82 3.15 6.49 5.63
CA LEU A 82 2.92 5.06 5.78
C LEU A 82 2.20 4.72 7.09
N GLN A 83 2.57 5.38 8.19
CA GLN A 83 1.92 5.22 9.48
C GLN A 83 0.44 5.67 9.43
N ASP A 84 0.18 6.86 8.89
CA ASP A 84 -1.19 7.37 8.72
C ASP A 84 -2.05 6.40 7.89
N LEU A 85 -1.46 5.83 6.83
CA LEU A 85 -2.16 4.92 5.94
C LEU A 85 -2.44 3.56 6.59
N ILE A 86 -1.54 3.05 7.43
CA ILE A 86 -1.76 1.84 8.23
C ILE A 86 -2.97 2.05 9.16
N GLU A 87 -3.04 3.18 9.85
CA GLU A 87 -4.11 3.47 10.81
C GLU A 87 -5.47 3.62 10.12
N GLN A 88 -5.51 4.33 8.99
CA GLN A 88 -6.73 4.47 8.18
C GLN A 88 -7.21 3.12 7.66
N THR A 89 -6.31 2.32 7.08
CA THR A 89 -6.65 1.01 6.53
C THR A 89 -7.11 0.05 7.63
N GLN A 90 -6.52 0.09 8.83
CA GLN A 90 -6.96 -0.69 9.99
C GLN A 90 -8.37 -0.31 10.45
N LYS A 91 -8.69 0.99 10.43
CA LYS A 91 -10.02 1.48 10.78
C LYS A 91 -11.06 0.93 9.80
N VAL A 92 -10.83 1.06 8.50
CA VAL A 92 -11.77 0.55 7.47
C VAL A 92 -11.87 -0.97 7.50
N ALA A 93 -10.76 -1.69 7.67
CA ALA A 93 -10.77 -3.15 7.80
C ALA A 93 -11.60 -3.63 8.99
N SER A 94 -11.65 -2.85 10.07
CA SER A 94 -12.46 -3.16 11.26
C SER A 94 -13.96 -2.92 11.04
N LEU A 95 -14.33 -2.12 10.04
CA LEU A 95 -15.72 -1.79 9.69
C LEU A 95 -16.24 -2.67 8.55
N ALA A 96 -15.36 -3.19 7.69
CA ALA A 96 -15.72 -4.07 6.59
C ALA A 96 -16.48 -5.31 7.08
N GLU A 97 -17.68 -5.53 6.55
CA GLU A 97 -18.52 -6.68 6.89
C GLU A 97 -18.14 -7.94 6.09
N ALA A 98 -17.58 -7.74 4.90
CA ALA A 98 -17.19 -8.82 4.00
C ALA A 98 -15.80 -9.37 4.36
N SER A 99 -15.71 -10.67 4.64
CA SER A 99 -14.42 -11.31 4.97
C SER A 99 -13.37 -11.22 3.87
N ALA A 100 -13.80 -11.14 2.60
CA ALA A 100 -12.89 -10.95 1.46
C ALA A 100 -12.22 -9.55 1.50
N GLU A 101 -13.01 -8.51 1.75
CA GLU A 101 -12.53 -7.13 1.87
C GLU A 101 -11.65 -6.95 3.11
N GLN A 102 -12.03 -7.54 4.24
CA GLN A 102 -11.19 -7.57 5.44
C GLN A 102 -9.82 -8.20 5.17
N GLN A 103 -9.79 -9.32 4.43
CA GLN A 103 -8.54 -9.99 4.07
C GLN A 103 -7.67 -9.14 3.14
N GLU A 104 -8.29 -8.43 2.20
CA GLU A 104 -7.61 -7.51 1.30
C GLU A 104 -6.98 -6.34 2.05
N LEU A 105 -7.76 -5.65 2.88
CA LEU A 105 -7.28 -4.52 3.67
C LEU A 105 -6.20 -4.97 4.68
N ALA A 106 -6.31 -6.17 5.26
CA ALA A 106 -5.27 -6.74 6.12
C ALA A 106 -3.92 -6.93 5.41
N GLN A 107 -3.94 -7.23 4.11
CA GLN A 107 -2.71 -7.37 3.33
C GLN A 107 -2.13 -6.03 2.92
N LEU A 108 -2.99 -5.07 2.57
CA LEU A 108 -2.56 -3.68 2.40
C LEU A 108 -1.84 -3.20 3.67
N ILE A 109 -2.41 -3.42 4.85
CA ILE A 109 -1.78 -3.09 6.14
C ILE A 109 -0.40 -3.77 6.28
N ALA A 110 -0.28 -5.05 5.97
CA ALA A 110 0.99 -5.77 6.08
C ALA A 110 2.08 -5.20 5.15
N MET A 111 1.71 -4.86 3.91
CA MET A 111 2.60 -4.21 2.95
C MET A 111 3.06 -2.84 3.47
N LEU A 112 2.13 -2.01 3.96
CA LEU A 112 2.44 -0.69 4.49
C LEU A 112 3.33 -0.75 5.72
N GLN A 113 3.09 -1.70 6.63
CA GLN A 113 3.95 -1.93 7.79
C GLN A 113 5.37 -2.36 7.40
N HIS A 114 5.51 -3.14 6.32
CA HIS A 114 6.82 -3.52 5.81
C HIS A 114 7.57 -2.29 5.27
N LEU A 115 6.92 -1.49 4.41
CA LEU A 115 7.50 -0.24 3.90
C LEU A 115 7.84 0.74 5.04
N HIS A 116 6.98 0.84 6.06
CA HIS A 116 7.20 1.75 7.19
C HIS A 116 8.46 1.37 7.98
N ARG A 117 8.65 0.07 8.24
CA ARG A 117 9.87 -0.43 8.89
C ARG A 117 11.12 -0.08 8.08
N GLN A 118 11.04 -0.15 6.76
CA GLN A 118 12.18 0.16 5.89
C GLN A 118 12.51 1.63 5.81
N ALA A 119 11.49 2.47 5.64
CA ALA A 119 11.66 3.91 5.71
C ALA A 119 12.38 4.28 7.02
N ASN A 120 11.99 3.68 8.15
CA ASN A 120 12.67 3.90 9.43
C ASN A 120 14.09 3.32 9.52
N GLN A 121 14.40 2.20 8.87
CA GLN A 121 15.76 1.64 8.82
C GLN A 121 16.75 2.53 8.06
N THR A 122 16.25 3.38 7.15
CA THR A 122 17.07 4.30 6.35
C THR A 122 17.23 5.69 6.97
N ILE A 123 16.68 5.91 8.17
CA ILE A 123 16.80 7.17 8.92
C ILE A 123 17.97 7.12 9.93
N ASP A 124 18.51 5.93 10.22
CA ASP A 124 19.61 5.71 11.19
C ASP A 124 21.01 5.96 10.61
#